data_AF-A0A815SB22-F1
#
_entry.id   AF-A0A815SB22-F1
#
_cell.length_a   1.000
_cell.length_b   1.000
_cell.length_c   1.000
_cell.angle_alpha   90.00
_cell.angle_beta   90.00
_cell.angle_gamma   90.00
#
_symmetry.space_group_name_H-M   'P 1'
#
loop_
_entity.id
_entity.type
_entity.pdbx_description
1 polymer ?
#
loop_
_entity_poly.entity_id
_entity_poly.type
_entity_poly.pdbx_seq_one_letter_code
_entity_poly.pdbx_strand_id
1 'polypeptide(L)' 'YASINDLPIEEGERKFFWPLGRRPDEHAGLTDLNL' A
#
# COMPACT_ATOMS: atom_id res chain seq x y z
N TYR A 1 5.84 3.41 -21.05
CA TYR A 1 5.85 1.97 -20.69
C TYR A 1 5.95 1.88 -19.18
N ALA A 2 5.23 0.96 -18.55
CA ALA A 2 5.24 0.75 -17.10
C ALA A 2 5.51 -0.73 -16.81
N SER A 3 6.32 -1.00 -15.79
CA SER A 3 6.64 -2.36 -15.33
C SER A 3 6.34 -2.46 -13.84
N ILE A 4 5.68 -3.53 -13.44
CA ILE A 4 5.32 -3.83 -12.05
C ILE A 4 5.65 -5.31 -11.82
N ASN A 5 6.08 -5.66 -10.61
CA ASN A 5 6.36 -7.03 -10.20
C ASN A 5 5.40 -7.44 -9.09
N ASP A 6 4.96 -8.69 -9.11
CA ASP A 6 4.17 -9.29 -8.04
C ASP A 6 5.10 -9.90 -6.99
N LEU A 7 4.76 -9.71 -5.71
CA LEU A 7 5.44 -10.31 -4.57
C LEU A 7 4.38 -10.96 -3.66
N PRO A 8 4.44 -12.28 -3.42
CA PRO A 8 3.54 -12.93 -2.48
C PRO A 8 3.74 -12.38 -1.06
N ILE A 9 2.63 -12.14 -0.34
CA ILE A 9 2.62 -11.69 1.05
C ILE A 9 1.52 -12.40 1.84
N GLU A 10 1.69 -12.50 3.15
CA GLU A 10 0.66 -12.95 4.08
C GLU A 10 -0.32 -11.81 4.42
N GLU A 11 -1.52 -12.15 4.92
CA GLU A 11 -2.54 -11.15 5.25
C GLU A 11 -2.05 -10.12 6.28
N GLY A 12 -1.23 -10.55 7.25
CA GLY A 12 -0.66 -9.68 8.28
C GLY A 12 0.38 -8.68 7.76
N GLU A 13 0.88 -8.87 6.54
CA GLU A 13 1.89 -7.99 5.93
C GLU A 13 1.28 -6.86 5.11
N ARG A 14 -0.05 -6.81 5.00
CA ARG A 14 -0.77 -5.71 4.37
C ARG A 14 -0.43 -4.41 5.10
N LYS A 15 -0.08 -3.35 4.37
CA LYS A 15 0.23 -2.03 4.93
C LYS A 15 -0.84 -0.97 4.65
N PHE A 16 -1.87 -1.32 3.89
CA PHE A 16 -2.91 -0.39 3.41
C PHE A 16 -4.27 -0.77 3.99
N PHE A 17 -4.72 -0.01 4.98
CA PHE A 17 -5.95 -0.28 5.71
C PHE A 17 -6.87 0.95 5.66
N TRP A 18 -7.73 1.00 4.65
CA TRP A 18 -8.81 1.99 4.56
C TRP A 18 -10.00 1.43 3.76
N PRO A 19 -11.21 2.00 3.88
CA PRO A 19 -12.35 1.60 3.07
C PRO A 19 -12.07 1.75 1.57
N LEU A 20 -12.53 0.83 0.74
CA LEU A 20 -12.30 0.88 -0.70
C LEU A 20 -12.76 2.23 -1.28
N GLY A 21 -11.85 2.91 -1.99
CA GLY A 21 -12.05 4.26 -2.50
C GLY A 21 -10.81 5.12 -2.35
N ARG A 22 -11.01 6.44 -2.20
CA ARG A 22 -9.93 7.41 -2.04
C ARG A 22 -9.14 7.13 -0.76
N ARG A 23 -7.80 7.10 -0.87
CA ARG A 23 -6.89 7.10 0.30
C ARG A 23 -7.18 8.32 1.19
N PRO A 24 -7.36 8.16 2.51
CA PRO A 24 -7.47 9.29 3.44
C PRO A 24 -6.21 10.17 3.40
N ASP A 25 -6.37 11.49 3.60
CA ASP A 25 -5.24 12.42 3.55
C ASP A 25 -4.22 12.19 4.67
N GLU A 26 -4.69 11.69 5.82
CA GLU A 26 -3.86 11.38 7.00
C GLU A 26 -3.15 10.01 6.91
N HIS A 27 -3.46 9.17 5.92
CA HIS A 27 -2.81 7.87 5.79
C HIS A 27 -1.38 8.06 5.26
N ALA A 28 -0.41 7.42 5.92
CA ALA A 28 1.00 7.40 5.53
C ALA A 28 1.20 7.12 4.02
N GLY A 29 2.12 7.85 3.38
CA GLY A 29 2.52 7.62 1.99
C GLY A 29 3.54 6.48 1.84
N LEU A 30 4.04 6.24 0.63
CA LEU A 30 5.02 5.17 0.37
C LEU A 30 6.32 5.36 1.17
N THR A 31 6.86 6.58 1.16
CA THR A 31 8.08 6.93 1.90
C THR A 31 7.91 6.71 3.41
N ASP A 32 6.77 7.12 3.98
CA ASP A 32 6.48 6.95 5.41
C ASP A 32 6.32 5.47 5.81
N LEU A 33 5.94 4.61 4.86
CA LEU A 33 5.79 3.16 5.05
C LEU A 33 7.07 2.37 4.79
N ASN A 34 8.17 3.05 4.47
CA ASN A 34 9.45 2.46 4.05
C ASN A 34 9.25 1.41 2.94
N LEU A 35 8.49 1.79 1.91
CA LEU A 35 8.23 1.00 0.70
C LEU A 35 8.95 1.57 -0.53
#